data_AF-A0A2T4NUA5-F1
#
_entry.id   AF-A0A2T4NUA5-F1
#
_cell.length_a   1.000
_cell.length_b   1.000
_cell.length_c   1.000
_cell.angle_alpha   90.00
_cell.angle_beta   90.00
_cell.angle_gamma   90.00
#
_symmetry.space_group_name_H-M   'P 1'
#
loop_
_entity.id
_entity.type
_entity.pdbx_description
1 polymer ?
#
loop_
_entity_poly.entity_id
_entity_poly.type
_entity_poly.pdbx_seq_one_letter_code
_entity_poly.pdbx_strand_id
1 'polypeptide(L)' 'MTPAIDAHVRLDTHPTHPSAVQAHLTGSQAHVALMALEAADWSAAATNVLVLARIDHEESQ' A
#
# COMPACT_ATOMS: atom_id res chain seq x y z
N MET A 1 21.83 -0.09 -19.33
CA MET A 1 20.41 -0.45 -19.13
C MET A 1 20.21 -0.62 -17.64
N THR A 2 19.39 0.21 -17.00
CA THR A 2 19.04 0.01 -15.59
C THR A 2 18.24 -1.28 -15.50
N PRO A 3 18.59 -2.25 -14.64
CA PRO A 3 17.74 -3.42 -14.44
C PRO A 3 16.36 -2.94 -14.00
N ALA A 4 15.32 -3.38 -14.72
CA ALA A 4 13.95 -3.02 -14.39
C ALA A 4 13.58 -3.68 -13.05
N ILE A 5 13.16 -2.87 -12.08
CA ILE A 5 12.57 -3.37 -10.85
C ILE A 5 11.17 -3.87 -11.21
N ASP A 6 10.91 -5.15 -10.95
CA ASP A 6 9.60 -5.76 -11.14
C ASP A 6 8.82 -5.75 -9.83
N ALA A 7 8.44 -4.54 -9.41
CA ALA A 7 7.63 -4.29 -8.22
C ALA A 7 6.57 -3.26 -8.58
N HIS A 8 5.31 -3.64 -8.50
CA HIS A 8 4.17 -2.81 -8.89
C HIS A 8 3.28 -2.58 -7.68
N VAL A 9 2.89 -1.32 -7.49
CA VAL A 9 1.99 -0.88 -6.42
C VAL A 9 0.71 -0.38 -7.05
N ARG A 10 -0.42 -0.97 -6.67
CA ARG A 10 -1.75 -0.48 -7.04
C ARG A 10 -2.43 0.08 -5.79
N LEU A 11 -2.87 1.34 -5.87
CA LEU A 11 -3.60 1.99 -4.79
C LEU A 11 -5.10 1.96 -5.09
N ASP A 12 -5.89 1.53 -4.13
CA ASP A 12 -7.36 1.52 -4.19
C ASP A 12 -7.92 2.05 -2.86
N THR A 13 -9.17 2.50 -2.85
CA THR A 13 -9.87 2.87 -1.61
C THR A 13 -10.15 1.61 -0.78
N HIS A 14 -10.04 1.70 0.54
CA HIS A 14 -10.34 0.58 1.43
C HIS A 14 -11.85 0.31 1.44
N PRO A 15 -12.31 -0.96 1.28
CA PRO A 15 -13.72 -1.27 1.05
C PRO A 15 -14.61 -0.96 2.26
N THR A 16 -14.04 -1.03 3.46
CA THR A 16 -14.76 -0.79 4.73
C THR A 16 -14.55 0.63 5.25
N HIS A 17 -13.49 1.32 4.81
CA HIS A 17 -13.06 2.60 5.38
C HIS A 17 -12.80 3.61 4.26
N PRO A 18 -13.77 4.46 3.91
CA PRO A 18 -13.62 5.45 2.84
C PRO A 18 -12.40 6.39 3.02
N SER A 19 -12.00 6.68 4.26
CA SER A 19 -10.80 7.43 4.62
C SER A 19 -9.50 6.64 4.47
N ALA A 20 -9.53 5.32 4.31
CA ALA A 20 -8.31 4.53 4.20
C ALA A 20 -8.01 4.16 2.74
N VAL A 21 -6.72 4.08 2.43
CA VAL A 21 -6.21 3.59 1.14
C VAL A 21 -5.56 2.24 1.38
N GLN A 22 -5.80 1.29 0.48
CA GLN A 22 -5.09 0.02 0.42
C GLN A 22 -4.12 0.00 -0.76
N ALA A 23 -2.94 -0.58 -0.55
CA ALA A 23 -1.91 -0.81 -1.55
C ALA A 23 -1.78 -2.30 -1.79
N HIS A 24 -1.92 -2.71 -3.05
CA HIS A 24 -1.72 -4.08 -3.51
C HIS A 24 -0.37 -4.18 -4.24
N LEU A 25 0.47 -5.11 -3.78
CA LEU A 25 1.82 -5.30 -4.27
C LEU A 25 1.94 -6.52 -5.18
N THR A 26 2.40 -6.31 -6.40
CA THR A 26 2.60 -7.40 -7.38
C THR A 26 4.00 -7.34 -8.02
N GLY A 27 4.39 -8.41 -8.70
CA GLY A 27 5.73 -8.58 -9.28
C GLY A 27 6.66 -9.43 -8.42
N SER A 28 7.71 -9.94 -9.05
CA SER A 28 8.73 -10.81 -8.45
C SER A 28 9.57 -10.13 -7.38
N GLN A 29 9.63 -8.79 -7.37
CA GLN A 29 10.38 -7.97 -6.42
C GLN A 29 9.45 -7.15 -5.51
N ALA A 30 8.19 -7.57 -5.31
CA ALA A 30 7.20 -6.86 -4.51
C ALA A 30 7.67 -6.50 -3.07
N HIS A 31 8.61 -7.26 -2.50
CA HIS A 31 9.21 -6.96 -1.21
C HIS A 31 9.92 -5.59 -1.17
N VAL A 32 10.48 -5.13 -2.29
CA VAL A 32 11.10 -3.79 -2.38
C VAL A 32 10.04 -2.70 -2.16
N ALA A 33 8.87 -2.85 -2.76
CA ALA A 33 7.75 -1.93 -2.57
C ALA A 33 7.16 -2.04 -1.16
N LEU A 34 7.12 -3.24 -0.57
CA LEU A 34 6.71 -3.46 0.82
C LEU A 34 7.56 -2.62 1.78
N MET A 35 8.88 -2.79 1.72
CA MET A 35 9.81 -2.06 2.62
C MET A 35 9.69 -0.55 2.46
N ALA A 36 9.52 -0.06 1.23
CA ALA A 36 9.37 1.37 0.97
C ALA A 36 8.07 1.94 1.56
N LEU A 37 6.97 1.19 1.50
CA LEU A 37 5.68 1.61 2.06
C LEU A 37 5.66 1.53 3.59
N GLU A 38 6.25 0.49 4.19
CA GLU A 38 6.41 0.41 5.65
C GLU A 38 7.22 1.59 6.20
N ALA A 39 8.28 2.00 5.49
CA ALA A 39 9.07 3.19 5.85
C ALA A 39 8.29 4.52 5.69
N ALA A 40 7.16 4.50 4.98
CA ALA A 40 6.26 5.63 4.78
C ALA A 40 4.99 5.51 5.65
N ASP A 41 5.08 4.80 6.77
CA ASP A 41 4.02 4.61 7.77
C ASP A 41 2.79 3.81 7.28
N TRP A 42 2.91 3.07 6.17
CA TRP A 42 1.89 2.10 5.79
C TRP A 42 1.95 0.88 6.70
N SER A 43 0.79 0.37 7.08
CA SER A 43 0.67 -0.82 7.92
C SER A 43 0.32 -2.04 7.06
N ALA A 44 1.02 -3.16 7.25
CA ALA A 44 0.69 -4.41 6.58
C ALA A 44 -0.65 -4.97 7.10
N ALA A 45 -1.63 -5.12 6.21
CA ALA A 45 -2.93 -5.71 6.53
C ALA A 45 -2.99 -7.19 6.16
N ALA A 46 -2.27 -7.60 5.10
CA ALA A 46 -2.10 -8.98 4.67
C ALA A 46 -0.82 -9.13 3.84
N THR A 47 -0.50 -10.36 3.43
CA THR A 47 0.58 -10.62 2.47
C THR A 47 0.36 -9.78 1.21
N ASN A 48 1.34 -8.94 0.86
CA ASN A 48 1.29 -8.04 -0.30
C ASN A 48 0.17 -6.99 -0.28
N VAL A 49 -0.47 -6.77 0.88
CA VAL A 49 -1.50 -5.73 1.04
C VAL A 49 -1.14 -4.85 2.24
N LEU A 50 -1.00 -3.55 1.98
CA LEU A 50 -0.81 -2.54 3.01
C LEU A 50 -1.97 -1.58 3.04
N VAL A 51 -2.20 -0.96 4.19
CA VAL A 51 -3.21 0.07 4.38
C VAL A 51 -2.59 1.30 5.03
N LEU A 52 -3.07 2.46 4.62
CA LEU A 52 -2.75 3.74 5.24
C LEU A 52 -4.05 4.49 5.50
N ALA A 53 -4.24 4.91 6.76
CA ALA A 53 -5.32 5.81 7.11
C ALA A 53 -4.98 7.21 6.59
N ARG A 54 -5.91 7.85 5.86
CA ARG A 54 -5.72 9.24 5.46
C ARG A 54 -6.01 10.13 6.66
N ILE A 55 -4.96 10.78 7.15
CA ILE A 55 -5.04 11.71 8.27
C ILE A 55 -5.92 12.94 7.92
N ASP A 56 -6.17 13.20 6.63
CA ASP A 56 -7.04 14.29 6.17
C ASP A 56 -8.56 14.01 6.27
N HIS A 57 -8.99 12.79 6.61
CA HIS A 57 -10.42 12.44 6.67
C HIS A 57 -10.80 11.65 7.93
N GLU A 58 -11.68 12.23 8.74
CA GLU A 58 -12.42 11.56 9.82
C GLU A 58 -13.51 10.65 9.22
N GLU A 59 -13.54 9.37 9.62
CA GLU A 59 -14.65 8.46 9.28
C GLU A 59 -15.92 8.93 9.99
N SER A 60 -16.92 9.38 9.21
CA SER A 60 -18.24 9.64 9.76
C SER A 60 -18.90 8.31 10.15
N GLN A 61 -19.07 8.07 11.46
CA GLN A 61 -19.78 6.92 12.05
C GLN A 61 -21.26 6.88 11.67
#